data_AF-A0A7C9IZM4-F1
#
_entry.id   AF-A0A7C9IZM4-F1
#
_cell.length_a   1.000
_cell.length_b   1.000
_cell.length_c   1.000
_cell.angle_alpha   90.00
_cell.angle_beta   90.00
_cell.angle_gamma   90.00
#
_symmetry.space_group_name_H-M   'P 1'
#
loop_
_entity.id
_entity.type
_entity.pdbx_description
1 polymer ?
#
loop_
_entity_poly.entity_id
_entity_poly.type
_entity_poly.pdbx_seq_one_letter_code
_entity_poly.pdbx_strand_id
1 'polypeptide(L)'
;MKQNYTNSTVVKLIKSNKTFKRCVKQLAVDMRTNKVDAQQNLIVELIEHRFSTMPSSTLTDALLGNDNKLNRNITFAYKDLRRKHFKKLKCQQDNEKPIVSIEFDDKSLVRPVYKSISRLEVQELNDFAFVIFKPKMAQFIIRYVQGAVATQDYYGLTEVQTKKKLYAINSVIKERRDLIDTLLRTDDEMAIIEQLKLLAHIVFLVESENYTDPVMHMYLNKVNDEDIIQDVLAMPGYRKPGLVIQNWGMPDHIKADEYNFINCVYDKVDELSGRGMM
;
A
#
# COMPACT_ATOMS: atom_id res chain seq x y z
N MET A 1 -14.35 42.34 -5.93
CA MET A 1 -13.03 42.80 -6.40
C MET A 1 -11.96 42.05 -5.63
N LYS A 2 -11.18 41.17 -6.28
CA LYS A 2 -10.00 40.54 -5.65
C LYS A 2 -8.95 41.64 -5.47
N GLN A 3 -8.58 41.98 -4.24
CA GLN A 3 -7.47 42.91 -4.01
C GLN A 3 -6.18 42.22 -4.46
N ASN A 4 -5.51 42.78 -5.47
CA ASN A 4 -4.21 42.30 -5.91
C ASN A 4 -3.17 42.70 -4.86
N TYR A 5 -2.80 41.75 -3.99
CA TYR A 5 -1.66 41.91 -3.07
C TYR A 5 -0.33 41.74 -3.83
N THR A 6 -0.12 42.52 -4.89
CA THR A 6 1.18 42.75 -5.53
C THR A 6 2.03 43.74 -4.74
N ASN A 7 1.70 43.98 -3.47
CA ASN A 7 2.49 44.83 -2.59
C ASN A 7 3.73 44.07 -2.12
N SER A 8 4.88 44.37 -2.73
CA SER A 8 6.19 43.81 -2.37
C SER A 8 6.48 43.90 -0.86
N THR A 9 5.91 44.89 -0.18
CA THR A 9 6.00 45.09 1.28
C THR A 9 5.29 44.02 2.09
N VAL A 10 4.05 43.64 1.74
CA VAL A 10 3.28 42.62 2.47
C VAL A 10 3.96 41.26 2.36
N VAL A 11 4.43 40.92 1.15
CA VAL A 11 5.17 39.67 0.92
C VAL A 11 6.48 39.64 1.75
N LYS A 12 7.19 40.77 1.85
CA LYS A 12 8.39 40.89 2.70
C LYS A 12 8.06 40.68 4.18
N LEU A 13 6.95 41.25 4.67
CA LEU A 13 6.50 41.09 6.06
C LEU A 13 6.03 39.65 6.37
N ILE A 14 5.37 38.99 5.42
CA ILE A 14 5.03 37.56 5.56
C ILE A 14 6.30 36.73 5.63
N LYS A 15 7.28 36.97 4.75
CA LYS A 15 8.56 36.26 4.74
C LYS A 15 9.38 36.48 6.02
N SER A 16 9.25 37.62 6.68
CA SER A 16 9.96 37.90 7.93
C SER A 16 9.31 37.25 9.15
N ASN A 17 8.03 36.89 9.09
CA ASN A 17 7.29 36.26 10.18
C ASN A 17 7.89 34.89 10.59
N LYS A 18 8.07 34.68 11.90
CA LYS A 18 8.71 33.46 12.45
C LYS A 18 7.88 32.19 12.20
N THR A 19 6.56 32.27 12.37
CA THR A 19 5.62 31.16 12.12
C THR A 19 5.67 30.75 10.65
N PHE A 20 5.68 31.74 9.76
CA PHE A 20 5.81 31.50 8.32
C PHE A 20 7.11 30.76 7.97
N LYS A 21 8.27 31.23 8.45
CA LYS A 21 9.56 30.56 8.22
C LYS A 21 9.58 29.11 8.71
N ARG A 22 8.98 28.84 9.87
CA ARG A 22 8.85 27.47 10.41
C ARG A 22 7.98 26.61 9.50
N CYS A 23 6.81 27.11 9.09
CA CYS A 23 5.91 26.39 8.19
C CYS A 23 6.53 26.11 6.83
N VAL A 24 7.29 27.05 6.24
CA VAL A 24 8.03 26.82 4.98
C VAL A 24 9.05 25.69 5.14
N LYS A 25 9.83 25.69 6.22
CA LYS A 25 10.82 24.62 6.48
C LYS A 25 10.14 23.26 6.61
N GLN A 26 9.03 23.19 7.33
CA GLN A 26 8.26 21.95 7.49
C GLN A 26 7.62 21.50 6.17
N LEU A 27 7.03 22.42 5.41
CA LEU A 27 6.39 22.12 4.13
C LEU A 27 7.39 21.59 3.09
N ALA A 28 8.58 22.17 3.02
CA ALA A 28 9.64 21.70 2.12
C ALA A 28 10.07 20.26 2.43
N VAL A 29 10.16 19.90 3.72
CA VAL A 29 10.46 18.53 4.15
C VAL A 29 9.29 17.59 3.83
N ASP A 30 8.08 17.96 4.21
CA ASP A 30 6.89 17.11 4.05
C ASP A 30 6.56 16.83 2.58
N MET A 31 6.75 17.81 1.69
CA MET A 31 6.47 17.69 0.26
C MET A 31 7.70 17.27 -0.57
N ARG A 32 8.87 17.12 0.06
CA ARG A 32 10.16 16.88 -0.61
C ARG A 32 10.47 17.89 -1.73
N THR A 33 10.10 19.16 -1.53
CA THR A 33 10.36 20.24 -2.50
C THR A 33 11.46 21.15 -2.00
N ASN A 34 12.04 21.94 -2.90
CA ASN A 34 12.98 22.98 -2.49
C ASN A 34 12.27 24.04 -1.61
N LYS A 35 13.04 24.79 -0.82
CA LYS A 35 12.49 25.81 0.10
C LYS A 35 11.86 26.99 -0.63
N VAL A 36 12.31 27.30 -1.85
CA VAL A 36 11.82 28.45 -2.63
C VAL A 36 10.40 28.18 -3.12
N ASP A 37 10.15 26.98 -3.65
CA ASP A 37 8.85 26.52 -4.11
C ASP A 37 7.87 26.36 -2.95
N ALA A 38 8.32 25.78 -1.83
CA ALA A 38 7.50 25.69 -0.62
C ALA A 38 7.11 27.07 -0.09
N GLN A 39 8.03 28.04 -0.16
CA GLN A 39 7.76 29.43 0.22
C GLN A 39 6.74 30.08 -0.71
N GLN A 40 6.91 29.91 -2.03
CA GLN A 40 6.00 30.46 -3.02
C GLN A 40 4.59 29.88 -2.88
N ASN A 41 4.48 28.56 -2.76
CA ASN A 41 3.20 27.87 -2.58
C ASN A 41 2.46 28.34 -1.33
N LEU A 42 3.18 28.52 -0.20
CA LEU A 42 2.56 29.01 1.03
C LEU A 42 2.12 30.48 0.92
N ILE A 43 2.88 31.32 0.22
CA ILE A 43 2.50 32.72 -0.03
C ILE A 43 1.23 32.79 -0.88
N VAL A 44 1.18 32.01 -1.96
CA VAL A 44 0.01 31.93 -2.86
C VAL A 44 -1.23 31.50 -2.06
N GLU A 45 -1.14 30.42 -1.29
CA GLU A 45 -2.27 29.94 -0.49
C GLU A 45 -2.74 31.00 0.54
N LEU A 46 -1.81 31.72 1.15
CA LEU A 46 -2.14 32.75 2.12
C LEU A 46 -2.84 33.94 1.47
N ILE A 47 -2.27 34.46 0.38
CA ILE A 47 -2.77 35.66 -0.30
C ILE A 47 -4.09 35.38 -1.01
N GLU A 48 -4.17 34.28 -1.76
CA GLU A 48 -5.31 34.00 -2.64
C GLU A 48 -6.51 33.41 -1.90
N HIS A 49 -6.29 32.72 -0.78
CA HIS A 49 -7.38 32.04 -0.06
C HIS A 49 -7.62 32.58 1.33
N ARG A 50 -6.58 32.79 2.14
CA ARG A 50 -6.75 33.13 3.57
C ARG A 50 -6.86 34.63 3.85
N PHE A 51 -6.17 35.45 3.07
CA PHE A 51 -6.16 36.92 3.19
C PHE A 51 -6.94 37.60 2.09
N SER A 52 -7.61 36.87 1.20
CA SER A 52 -8.35 37.41 0.06
C SER A 52 -9.43 38.43 0.46
N THR A 53 -9.96 38.34 1.69
CA THR A 53 -10.98 39.24 2.24
C THR A 53 -10.45 40.27 3.24
N MET A 54 -9.15 40.29 3.56
CA MET A 54 -8.58 41.20 4.57
C MET A 54 -7.96 42.45 3.93
N PRO A 55 -8.42 43.68 4.19
CA PRO A 55 -7.80 44.88 3.64
C PRO A 55 -6.29 44.94 3.87
N SER A 56 -5.54 45.41 2.87
CA SER A 56 -4.06 45.46 2.91
C SER A 56 -3.49 46.21 4.12
N SER A 57 -4.16 47.27 4.59
CA SER A 57 -3.78 48.01 5.80
C SER A 57 -3.90 47.13 7.04
N THR A 58 -5.06 46.50 7.25
CA THR A 58 -5.32 45.58 8.38
C THR A 58 -4.36 44.39 8.40
N LEU A 59 -4.02 43.84 7.23
CA LEU A 59 -3.06 42.75 7.13
C LEU A 59 -1.64 43.19 7.53
N THR A 60 -1.25 44.40 7.14
CA THR A 60 0.07 44.96 7.47
C THR A 60 0.18 45.20 8.97
N ASP A 61 -0.84 45.79 9.58
CA ASP A 61 -0.88 46.04 11.04
C ASP A 61 -0.86 44.73 11.83
N ALA A 62 -1.61 43.71 11.38
CA ALA A 62 -1.62 42.39 12.03
C ALA A 62 -0.27 41.66 11.90
N LEU A 63 0.45 41.84 10.79
CA LEU A 63 1.80 41.29 10.58
C LEU A 63 2.83 41.96 11.48
N LEU A 64 2.76 43.29 11.62
CA LEU A 64 3.63 44.07 12.49
C LEU A 64 3.35 43.81 13.98
N GLY A 65 2.07 43.70 14.35
CA GLY A 65 1.61 43.38 15.71
C GLY A 65 1.76 41.91 16.12
N ASN A 66 2.27 41.05 15.22
CA ASN A 66 2.44 39.61 15.44
C ASN A 66 1.18 38.90 15.95
N ASP A 67 0.03 39.21 15.35
CA ASP A 67 -1.28 38.72 15.78
C ASP A 67 -1.35 37.18 15.78
N ASN A 68 -1.79 36.62 16.91
CA ASN A 68 -2.02 35.19 17.09
C ASN A 68 -3.02 34.60 16.09
N LYS A 69 -4.05 35.36 15.70
CA LYS A 69 -5.04 34.94 14.69
C LYS A 69 -4.40 34.79 13.32
N LEU A 70 -3.50 35.71 12.96
CA LEU A 70 -2.74 35.65 11.71
C LEU A 70 -1.75 34.47 11.71
N ASN A 71 -1.05 34.25 12.83
CA ASN A 71 -0.16 33.10 13.00
C ASN A 71 -0.92 31.75 12.88
N ARG A 72 -2.16 31.68 13.38
CA ARG A 72 -3.04 30.51 13.17
C ARG A 72 -3.41 30.34 11.70
N ASN A 73 -3.72 31.41 10.98
CA ASN A 73 -4.01 31.35 9.54
C ASN A 73 -2.82 30.82 8.73
N ILE A 74 -1.59 31.24 9.06
CA ILE A 74 -0.35 30.69 8.46
C ILE A 74 -0.25 29.18 8.72
N THR A 75 -0.49 28.76 9.96
CA THR A 75 -0.43 27.35 10.33
C THR A 75 -1.49 26.52 9.61
N PHE A 76 -2.69 27.06 9.42
CA PHE A 76 -3.77 26.37 8.70
C PHE A 76 -3.50 26.29 7.19
N ALA A 77 -2.97 27.35 6.58
CA ALA A 77 -2.56 27.31 5.17
C ALA A 77 -1.51 26.21 4.92
N TYR A 78 -0.53 26.07 5.82
CA TYR A 78 0.43 24.96 5.77
C TYR A 78 -0.27 23.59 5.84
N LYS A 79 -1.20 23.39 6.79
CA LYS A 79 -1.94 22.13 6.92
C LYS A 79 -2.77 21.82 5.67
N ASP A 80 -3.35 22.82 5.03
CA ASP A 80 -4.15 22.63 3.82
C ASP A 80 -3.29 22.24 2.62
N LEU A 81 -2.15 22.92 2.40
CA LEU A 81 -1.21 22.54 1.36
C LEU A 81 -0.70 21.10 1.56
N ARG A 82 -0.36 20.74 2.80
CA ARG A 82 0.03 19.37 3.15
C ARG A 82 -1.07 18.37 2.81
N ARG A 83 -2.33 18.65 3.20
CA ARG A 83 -3.48 17.79 2.88
C ARG A 83 -3.72 17.66 1.38
N LYS A 84 -3.67 18.77 0.62
CA LYS A 84 -3.81 18.78 -0.84
C LYS A 84 -2.72 17.93 -1.50
N HIS A 85 -1.47 18.05 -1.05
CA HIS A 85 -0.34 17.28 -1.57
C HIS A 85 -0.51 15.78 -1.34
N PHE A 86 -0.78 15.33 -0.11
CA PHE A 86 -0.98 13.90 0.17
C PHE A 86 -2.25 13.34 -0.45
N LYS A 87 -3.31 14.15 -0.60
CA LYS A 87 -4.49 13.74 -1.37
C LYS A 87 -4.14 13.50 -2.83
N LYS A 88 -3.34 14.38 -3.45
CA LYS A 88 -2.89 14.22 -4.84
C LYS A 88 -2.00 12.98 -5.01
N LEU A 89 -1.04 12.75 -4.11
CA LEU A 89 -0.21 11.55 -4.11
C LEU A 89 -1.05 10.28 -3.98
N LYS A 90 -2.05 10.28 -3.09
CA LYS A 90 -2.98 9.15 -2.96
C LYS A 90 -3.77 8.90 -4.25
N CYS A 91 -4.30 9.94 -4.88
CA CYS A 91 -5.00 9.80 -6.16
C CYS A 91 -4.06 9.31 -7.28
N GLN A 92 -2.80 9.73 -7.30
CA GLN A 92 -1.81 9.23 -8.26
C GLN A 92 -1.49 7.76 -8.02
N GLN A 93 -1.28 7.34 -6.78
CA GLN A 93 -1.08 5.93 -6.43
C GLN A 93 -2.30 5.07 -6.73
N ASP A 94 -3.52 5.58 -6.54
CA ASP A 94 -4.74 4.86 -6.90
C ASP A 94 -4.92 4.74 -8.43
N ASN A 95 -4.37 5.67 -9.22
CA ASN A 95 -4.40 5.66 -10.68
C ASN A 95 -3.23 4.89 -11.33
N GLU A 96 -2.13 4.68 -10.62
CA GLU A 96 -0.94 3.93 -11.08
C GLU A 96 -0.99 2.44 -10.73
N LYS A 97 -2.03 1.97 -10.04
CA LYS A 97 -2.24 0.53 -9.87
C LYS A 97 -2.50 -0.11 -11.24
N PRO A 98 -1.76 -1.17 -11.62
CA PRO A 98 -2.06 -1.92 -12.82
C PRO A 98 -3.51 -2.42 -12.76
N ILE A 99 -4.14 -2.46 -13.92
CA ILE A 99 -5.55 -2.81 -14.17
C ILE A 99 -5.81 -4.25 -13.72
N VAL A 100 -5.94 -4.44 -12.41
CA VAL A 100 -6.66 -5.54 -11.76
C VAL A 100 -7.39 -4.90 -10.57
N SER A 101 -8.21 -3.91 -10.86
CA SER A 101 -9.21 -3.45 -9.92
C SER A 101 -10.35 -4.47 -9.92
N ILE A 102 -10.30 -5.40 -8.98
CA ILE A 102 -11.53 -6.07 -8.54
C ILE A 102 -12.37 -4.97 -7.90
N GLU A 103 -13.33 -4.44 -8.68
CA GLU A 103 -14.33 -3.49 -8.21
C GLU A 103 -15.18 -4.19 -7.14
N PHE A 104 -14.82 -3.99 -5.88
CA PHE A 104 -15.78 -4.21 -4.80
C PHE A 104 -16.71 -3.00 -4.78
N ASP A 105 -17.96 -3.24 -5.18
CA ASP A 105 -19.07 -2.30 -5.16
C ASP A 105 -19.14 -1.54 -3.82
N ASP A 106 -18.86 -0.23 -3.88
CA ASP A 106 -18.75 0.72 -2.76
C ASP A 106 -20.11 0.97 -2.04
N LYS A 107 -21.16 0.24 -2.45
CA LYS A 107 -22.46 0.18 -1.74
C LYS A 107 -22.61 -1.04 -0.83
N SER A 108 -21.70 -2.00 -0.88
CA SER A 108 -21.67 -3.10 0.07
C SER A 108 -20.89 -2.68 1.33
N LEU A 109 -21.52 -1.86 2.18
CA LEU A 109 -21.39 -2.15 3.61
C LEU A 109 -21.72 -3.63 3.72
N VAL A 110 -20.71 -4.47 3.96
CA VAL A 110 -20.85 -5.91 4.21
C VAL A 110 -22.04 -6.05 5.14
N ARG A 111 -23.21 -6.39 4.58
CA ARG A 111 -24.37 -6.69 5.40
C ARG A 111 -23.93 -7.96 6.10
N PRO A 112 -23.90 -8.01 7.44
CA PRO A 112 -23.66 -9.27 8.11
C PRO A 112 -24.72 -10.23 7.58
N VAL A 113 -24.28 -11.22 6.80
CA VAL A 113 -25.14 -12.34 6.45
C VAL A 113 -25.37 -13.01 7.78
N TYR A 114 -26.58 -12.85 8.34
CA TYR A 114 -27.00 -13.48 9.59
C TYR A 114 -27.15 -15.00 9.41
N LYS A 115 -26.13 -15.66 8.84
CA LYS A 115 -25.94 -17.08 9.08
C LYS A 115 -25.41 -17.19 10.50
N SER A 116 -26.06 -18.03 11.31
CA SER A 116 -25.54 -18.40 12.61
C SER A 116 -24.13 -18.95 12.42
N ILE A 117 -23.13 -18.16 12.79
CA ILE A 117 -21.73 -18.57 12.74
C ILE A 117 -21.56 -19.72 13.73
N SER A 118 -20.94 -20.80 13.26
CA SER A 118 -20.68 -21.98 14.06
C SER A 118 -19.69 -21.66 15.18
N ARG A 119 -19.70 -22.47 16.26
CA ARG A 119 -18.76 -22.28 17.38
C ARG A 119 -17.29 -22.40 16.96
N LEU A 120 -17.01 -23.22 15.93
CA LEU A 120 -15.68 -23.40 15.35
C LEU A 120 -15.20 -22.11 14.65
N GLU A 121 -16.02 -21.51 13.78
CA GLU A 121 -15.68 -20.26 13.10
C GLU A 121 -15.49 -19.08 14.08
N VAL A 122 -16.21 -19.06 15.21
CA VAL A 122 -15.99 -18.07 16.29
C VAL A 122 -14.63 -18.27 16.97
N GLN A 123 -14.17 -19.51 17.08
CA GLN A 123 -12.89 -19.85 17.72
C GLN A 123 -11.71 -19.50 16.81
N GLU A 124 -11.82 -19.81 15.51
CA GLU A 124 -10.86 -19.37 14.48
C GLU A 124 -10.79 -17.85 14.36
N LEU A 125 -11.95 -17.17 14.40
CA LEU A 125 -12.01 -15.71 14.46
C LEU A 125 -11.33 -15.16 15.71
N ASN A 126 -11.43 -15.85 16.84
CA ASN A 126 -10.80 -15.46 18.10
C ASN A 126 -9.29 -15.39 17.89
N ASP A 127 -8.69 -16.46 17.36
CA ASP A 127 -7.26 -16.56 17.15
C ASP A 127 -6.78 -15.52 16.12
N PHE A 128 -7.50 -15.38 15.00
CA PHE A 128 -7.18 -14.42 13.94
C PHE A 128 -7.31 -12.95 14.40
N ALA A 129 -8.36 -12.63 15.16
CA ALA A 129 -8.64 -11.26 15.56
C ALA A 129 -7.55 -10.71 16.50
N PHE A 130 -6.96 -11.53 17.37
CA PHE A 130 -5.88 -11.09 18.27
C PHE A 130 -4.53 -10.92 17.57
N VAL A 131 -4.31 -11.59 16.43
CA VAL A 131 -3.11 -11.40 15.61
C VAL A 131 -3.18 -10.05 14.86
N ILE A 132 -4.34 -9.71 14.32
CA ILE A 132 -4.49 -8.53 13.44
C ILE A 132 -4.82 -7.27 14.22
N PHE A 133 -5.66 -7.37 15.26
CA PHE A 133 -6.18 -6.22 15.98
C PHE A 133 -5.65 -6.14 17.41
N LYS A 134 -5.61 -4.92 17.96
CA LYS A 134 -5.33 -4.72 19.38
C LYS A 134 -6.39 -5.44 20.23
N PRO A 135 -6.05 -5.94 21.44
CA PRO A 135 -6.95 -6.80 22.24
C PRO A 135 -8.36 -6.25 22.44
N LYS A 136 -8.52 -4.95 22.71
CA LYS A 136 -9.83 -4.31 22.90
C LYS A 136 -10.68 -4.27 21.62
N MET A 137 -10.02 -4.18 20.47
CA MET A 137 -10.70 -4.13 19.17
C MET A 137 -11.02 -5.54 18.68
N ALA A 138 -10.12 -6.50 18.91
CA ALA A 138 -10.38 -7.93 18.70
C ALA A 138 -11.62 -8.38 19.47
N GLN A 139 -11.65 -8.15 20.79
CA GLN A 139 -12.81 -8.50 21.64
C GLN A 139 -14.11 -7.85 21.16
N PHE A 140 -14.05 -6.61 20.68
CA PHE A 140 -15.21 -5.94 20.11
C PHE A 140 -15.69 -6.64 18.84
N ILE A 141 -14.78 -7.01 17.93
CA ILE A 141 -15.11 -7.73 16.69
C ILE A 141 -15.75 -9.08 17.00
N ILE A 142 -15.14 -9.89 17.87
CA ILE A 142 -15.64 -11.21 18.25
C ILE A 142 -17.07 -11.12 18.81
N ARG A 143 -17.32 -10.18 19.73
CA ARG A 143 -18.66 -9.95 20.29
C ARG A 143 -19.63 -9.43 19.23
N TYR A 144 -19.19 -8.49 18.40
CA TYR A 144 -20.03 -7.89 17.36
C TYR A 144 -20.52 -8.94 16.36
N VAL A 145 -19.65 -9.88 16.00
CA VAL A 145 -19.97 -11.02 15.14
C VAL A 145 -20.95 -11.99 15.80
N GLN A 146 -20.84 -12.21 17.11
CA GLN A 146 -21.80 -13.01 17.90
C GLN A 146 -23.16 -12.31 18.08
N GLY A 147 -23.22 -10.98 17.98
CA GLY A 147 -24.46 -10.23 18.04
C GLY A 147 -24.25 -8.72 18.12
N ALA A 148 -24.65 -8.00 17.07
CA ALA A 148 -24.46 -6.55 16.97
C ALA A 148 -25.22 -5.78 18.06
N VAL A 149 -26.49 -6.12 18.34
CA VAL A 149 -27.33 -5.44 19.32
C VAL A 149 -26.80 -5.67 20.75
N ALA A 150 -26.58 -6.94 21.12
CA ALA A 150 -26.04 -7.29 22.43
C ALA A 150 -24.66 -6.65 22.69
N THR A 151 -23.85 -6.48 21.64
CA THR A 151 -22.56 -5.79 21.74
C THR A 151 -22.71 -4.29 21.95
N GLN A 152 -23.68 -3.64 21.30
CA GLN A 152 -23.97 -2.23 21.53
C GLN A 152 -24.37 -1.99 22.99
N ASP A 153 -25.27 -2.83 23.52
CA ASP A 153 -25.75 -2.75 24.89
C ASP A 153 -24.60 -3.00 25.88
N TYR A 154 -23.79 -4.03 25.67
CA TYR A 154 -22.65 -4.36 26.54
C TYR A 154 -21.62 -3.23 26.64
N TYR A 155 -21.35 -2.53 25.54
CA TYR A 155 -20.39 -1.41 25.51
C TYR A 155 -21.03 -0.03 25.72
N GLY A 156 -22.35 0.05 25.89
CA GLY A 156 -23.09 1.31 26.02
C GLY A 156 -22.90 2.26 24.83
N LEU A 157 -22.86 1.71 23.61
CA LEU A 157 -22.57 2.48 22.39
C LEU A 157 -23.83 2.83 21.63
N THR A 158 -23.90 4.06 21.13
CA THR A 158 -24.93 4.44 20.14
C THR A 158 -24.60 3.83 18.78
N GLU A 159 -25.60 3.75 17.89
CA GLU A 159 -25.41 3.27 16.52
C GLU A 159 -24.33 4.08 15.77
N VAL A 160 -24.29 5.40 15.98
CA VAL A 160 -23.29 6.29 15.38
C VAL A 160 -21.87 5.99 15.91
N GLN A 161 -21.73 5.73 17.21
CA GLN A 161 -20.44 5.35 17.80
C GLN A 161 -19.99 3.97 17.33
N THR A 162 -20.93 3.05 17.16
CA THR A 162 -20.69 1.70 16.62
C THR A 162 -20.19 1.77 15.19
N LYS A 163 -20.85 2.56 14.33
CA LYS A 163 -20.37 2.81 12.95
C LYS A 163 -18.95 3.38 12.93
N LYS A 164 -18.64 4.35 13.80
CA LYS A 164 -17.26 4.88 13.92
C LYS A 164 -16.23 3.82 14.28
N LYS A 165 -16.56 2.88 15.17
CA LYS A 165 -15.68 1.76 15.50
C LYS A 165 -15.50 0.81 14.32
N LEU A 166 -16.56 0.48 13.59
CA LEU A 166 -16.48 -0.35 12.39
C LEU A 166 -15.62 0.31 11.29
N TYR A 167 -15.73 1.62 11.11
CA TYR A 167 -14.84 2.34 10.19
C TYR A 167 -13.36 2.27 10.62
N ALA A 168 -13.07 2.35 11.91
CA ALA A 168 -11.71 2.19 12.42
C ALA A 168 -11.18 0.76 12.16
N ILE A 169 -12.02 -0.25 12.34
CA ILE A 169 -11.71 -1.65 12.03
C ILE A 169 -11.39 -1.80 10.53
N ASN A 170 -12.24 -1.26 9.65
CA ASN A 170 -11.99 -1.28 8.20
C ASN A 170 -10.71 -0.55 7.80
N SER A 171 -10.33 0.53 8.50
CA SER A 171 -9.05 1.19 8.26
C SER A 171 -7.87 0.27 8.58
N VAL A 172 -7.93 -0.43 9.71
CA VAL A 172 -6.87 -1.38 10.11
C VAL A 172 -6.79 -2.57 9.15
N ILE A 173 -7.94 -3.08 8.69
CA ILE A 173 -7.98 -4.14 7.67
C ILE A 173 -7.28 -3.68 6.38
N LYS A 174 -7.57 -2.46 5.91
CA LYS A 174 -6.92 -1.89 4.72
C LYS A 174 -5.41 -1.70 4.90
N GLU A 175 -4.97 -1.30 6.09
CA GLU A 175 -3.55 -1.11 6.41
C GLU A 175 -2.78 -2.43 6.57
N ARG A 176 -3.46 -3.51 6.98
CA ARG A 176 -2.87 -4.82 7.25
C ARG A 176 -3.31 -5.89 6.24
N ARG A 177 -3.70 -5.45 5.03
CA ARG A 177 -4.27 -6.33 4.01
C ARG A 177 -3.33 -7.47 3.66
N ASP A 178 -2.05 -7.20 3.46
CA ASP A 178 -1.08 -8.24 3.11
C ASP A 178 -0.97 -9.34 4.18
N LEU A 179 -1.00 -8.94 5.46
CA LEU A 179 -0.98 -9.87 6.59
C LEU A 179 -2.27 -10.69 6.67
N ILE A 180 -3.41 -10.04 6.46
CA ILE A 180 -4.73 -10.70 6.41
C ILE A 180 -4.77 -11.70 5.27
N ASP A 181 -4.33 -11.30 4.08
CA ASP A 181 -4.28 -12.16 2.90
C ASP A 181 -3.29 -13.32 3.11
N THR A 182 -2.23 -13.14 3.91
CA THR A 182 -1.31 -14.24 4.27
C THR A 182 -1.95 -15.21 5.26
N LEU A 183 -2.65 -14.69 6.27
CA LEU A 183 -3.29 -15.50 7.31
C LEU A 183 -4.57 -16.19 6.83
N LEU A 184 -5.17 -15.72 5.73
CA LEU A 184 -6.34 -16.32 5.10
C LEU A 184 -5.98 -17.33 4.02
N ARG A 185 -4.71 -17.39 3.58
CA ARG A 185 -4.24 -18.40 2.64
C ARG A 185 -4.09 -19.73 3.35
N THR A 186 -4.50 -20.80 2.66
CA THR A 186 -4.25 -22.16 3.12
C THR A 186 -2.76 -22.50 3.01
N ASP A 187 -2.28 -23.48 3.79
CA ASP A 187 -0.90 -23.97 3.68
C ASP A 187 -0.58 -24.44 2.24
N ASP A 188 -1.58 -25.01 1.56
CA ASP A 188 -1.49 -25.41 0.15
C ASP A 188 -1.31 -24.21 -0.79
N GLU A 189 -2.04 -23.11 -0.58
CA GLU A 189 -1.86 -21.87 -1.35
C GLU A 189 -0.49 -21.23 -1.08
N MET A 190 -0.01 -21.28 0.15
CA MET A 190 1.33 -20.79 0.51
C MET A 190 2.42 -21.60 -0.19
N ALA A 191 2.30 -22.92 -0.23
CA ALA A 191 3.21 -23.80 -0.97
C ALA A 191 3.19 -23.48 -2.48
N ILE A 192 2.01 -23.28 -3.08
CA ILE A 192 1.87 -22.90 -4.50
C ILE A 192 2.58 -21.57 -4.79
N ILE A 193 2.49 -20.58 -3.90
CA ILE A 193 3.15 -19.27 -4.06
C ILE A 193 4.67 -19.40 -3.98
N GLU A 194 5.19 -20.23 -3.07
CA GLU A 194 6.63 -20.47 -2.95
C GLU A 194 7.18 -21.14 -4.21
N GLN A 195 6.46 -22.15 -4.72
CA GLN A 195 6.75 -22.79 -6.00
C GLN A 195 6.73 -21.78 -7.17
N LEU A 196 5.71 -20.92 -7.24
CA LEU A 196 5.61 -19.87 -8.25
C LEU A 196 6.77 -18.87 -8.18
N LYS A 197 7.21 -18.50 -6.97
CA LYS A 197 8.36 -17.59 -6.81
C LYS A 197 9.64 -18.18 -7.37
N LEU A 198 9.89 -19.47 -7.13
CA LEU A 198 11.07 -20.16 -7.64
C LEU A 198 11.05 -20.21 -9.17
N LEU A 199 9.94 -20.64 -9.77
CA LEU A 199 9.80 -20.75 -11.22
C LEU A 199 9.81 -19.37 -11.92
N ALA A 200 9.13 -18.37 -11.35
CA ALA A 200 9.14 -17.01 -11.89
C ALA A 200 10.53 -16.37 -11.86
N HIS A 201 11.40 -16.76 -10.91
CA HIS A 201 12.78 -16.31 -10.90
C HIS A 201 13.58 -16.92 -12.05
N ILE A 202 13.35 -18.19 -12.41
CA ILE A 202 13.97 -18.81 -13.58
C ILE A 202 13.52 -18.09 -14.85
N VAL A 203 12.22 -17.82 -15.01
CA VAL A 203 11.68 -17.03 -16.12
C VAL A 203 12.36 -15.65 -16.20
N PHE A 204 12.42 -14.93 -15.07
CA PHE A 204 13.09 -13.63 -15.01
C PHE A 204 14.56 -13.69 -15.42
N LEU A 205 15.30 -14.73 -15.02
CA LEU A 205 16.69 -14.90 -15.42
C LEU A 205 16.82 -15.09 -16.94
N VAL A 206 15.96 -15.90 -17.56
CA VAL A 206 15.94 -16.13 -19.01
C VAL A 206 15.57 -14.87 -19.80
N GLU A 207 14.60 -14.10 -19.30
CA GLU A 207 14.12 -12.87 -19.95
C GLU A 207 15.02 -11.66 -19.71
N SER A 208 15.95 -11.76 -18.75
CA SER A 208 16.85 -10.66 -18.40
C SER A 208 17.84 -10.36 -19.51
N GLU A 209 18.07 -9.08 -19.81
CA GLU A 209 19.12 -8.62 -20.71
C GLU A 209 20.54 -9.04 -20.26
N ASN A 210 20.72 -9.39 -18.99
CA ASN A 210 21.99 -9.83 -18.41
C ASN A 210 22.10 -11.36 -18.29
N TYR A 211 21.25 -12.13 -19.00
CA TYR A 211 21.30 -13.59 -18.98
C TYR A 211 22.69 -14.10 -19.38
N THR A 212 23.22 -15.02 -18.58
CA THR A 212 24.40 -15.83 -18.94
C THR A 212 24.23 -17.23 -18.38
N ASP A 213 24.69 -18.25 -19.11
CA ASP A 213 24.59 -19.64 -18.67
C ASP A 213 25.24 -19.89 -17.29
N PRO A 214 26.36 -19.26 -16.91
CA PRO A 214 26.91 -19.39 -15.56
C PRO A 214 25.99 -18.86 -14.45
N VAL A 215 25.24 -17.78 -14.70
CA VAL A 215 24.27 -17.23 -13.73
C VAL A 215 23.10 -18.19 -13.56
N MET A 216 22.58 -18.72 -14.67
CA MET A 216 21.52 -19.73 -14.62
C MET A 216 21.99 -21.00 -13.92
N HIS A 217 23.15 -21.51 -14.27
CA HIS A 217 23.74 -22.71 -13.65
C HIS A 217 23.94 -22.52 -12.13
N MET A 218 24.43 -21.36 -11.69
CA MET A 218 24.58 -21.04 -10.27
C MET A 218 23.23 -21.04 -9.54
N TYR A 219 22.18 -20.47 -10.15
CA TYR A 219 20.85 -20.47 -9.56
C TYR A 219 20.24 -21.87 -9.50
N LEU A 220 20.34 -22.64 -10.60
CA LEU A 220 19.82 -24.01 -10.68
C LEU A 220 20.50 -24.96 -9.67
N ASN A 221 21.81 -24.83 -9.44
CA ASN A 221 22.50 -25.60 -8.40
C ASN A 221 22.02 -25.25 -6.98
N LYS A 222 21.56 -24.02 -6.74
CA LYS A 222 21.03 -23.61 -5.43
C LYS A 222 19.64 -24.18 -5.15
N VAL A 223 18.83 -24.33 -6.20
CA VAL A 223 17.42 -24.76 -6.10
C VAL A 223 17.21 -26.20 -6.58
N ASN A 224 18.28 -26.96 -6.83
CA ASN A 224 18.21 -28.32 -7.36
C ASN A 224 17.43 -29.28 -6.45
N ASP A 225 17.49 -29.09 -5.15
CA ASP A 225 16.86 -29.97 -4.16
C ASP A 225 15.38 -29.61 -3.90
N GLU A 226 14.85 -28.59 -4.60
CA GLU A 226 13.45 -28.18 -4.48
C GLU A 226 12.55 -29.13 -5.28
N ASP A 227 11.50 -29.66 -4.63
CA ASP A 227 10.59 -30.65 -5.22
C ASP A 227 9.99 -30.17 -6.55
N ILE A 228 9.67 -28.87 -6.66
CA ILE A 228 9.08 -28.29 -7.88
C ILE A 228 10.04 -28.34 -9.09
N ILE A 229 11.35 -28.30 -8.85
CA ILE A 229 12.36 -28.39 -9.90
C ILE A 229 12.50 -29.84 -10.37
N GLN A 230 12.41 -30.80 -9.44
CA GLN A 230 12.38 -32.22 -9.78
C GLN A 230 11.10 -32.59 -10.53
N ASP A 231 9.95 -32.01 -10.15
CA ASP A 231 8.68 -32.19 -10.85
C ASP A 231 8.75 -31.68 -12.29
N VAL A 232 9.39 -30.52 -12.52
CA VAL A 232 9.64 -30.01 -13.88
C VAL A 232 10.52 -30.99 -14.66
N LEU A 233 11.61 -31.49 -14.07
CA LEU A 233 12.49 -32.47 -14.73
C LEU A 233 11.86 -33.85 -14.94
N ALA A 234 10.79 -34.18 -14.21
CA ALA A 234 10.02 -35.40 -14.39
C ALA A 234 9.01 -35.30 -15.55
N MET A 235 8.80 -34.10 -16.12
CA MET A 235 7.93 -33.93 -17.28
C MET A 235 8.47 -34.66 -18.52
N PRO A 236 7.59 -35.14 -19.42
CA PRO A 236 8.03 -35.81 -20.63
C PRO A 236 8.79 -34.85 -21.56
N GLY A 237 9.82 -35.36 -22.25
CA GLY A 237 10.55 -34.61 -23.28
C GLY A 237 12.06 -34.54 -23.08
N TYR A 238 12.56 -34.84 -21.87
CA TYR A 238 14.00 -34.87 -21.61
C TYR A 238 14.65 -36.16 -22.10
N ARG A 239 15.83 -36.02 -22.71
CA ARG A 239 16.70 -37.17 -23.01
C ARG A 239 17.53 -37.56 -21.79
N LYS A 240 18.04 -36.58 -21.05
CA LYS A 240 18.84 -36.78 -19.82
C LYS A 240 18.49 -35.73 -18.75
N PRO A 241 17.35 -35.86 -18.05
CA PRO A 241 16.87 -34.83 -17.11
C PRO A 241 17.87 -34.53 -15.99
N GLY A 242 18.51 -35.55 -15.41
CA GLY A 242 19.50 -35.37 -14.33
C GLY A 242 20.75 -34.58 -14.73
N LEU A 243 21.04 -34.43 -16.02
CA LEU A 243 22.19 -33.63 -16.50
C LEU A 243 21.82 -32.19 -16.83
N VAL A 244 20.54 -31.84 -16.90
CA VAL A 244 20.06 -30.48 -17.21
C VAL A 244 20.59 -29.47 -16.20
N ILE A 245 20.43 -29.75 -14.91
CA ILE A 245 20.87 -28.86 -13.85
C ILE A 245 22.40 -28.92 -13.71
N GLN A 246 22.96 -30.13 -13.67
CA GLN A 246 24.37 -30.37 -13.34
C GLN A 246 25.35 -29.81 -14.37
N ASN A 247 24.94 -29.75 -15.64
CA ASN A 247 25.82 -29.38 -16.75
C ASN A 247 25.26 -28.22 -17.59
N TRP A 248 24.38 -27.38 -17.03
CA TRP A 248 23.78 -26.25 -17.72
C TRP A 248 24.84 -25.36 -18.39
N GLY A 249 24.72 -25.11 -19.69
CA GLY A 249 25.63 -24.29 -20.48
C GLY A 249 27.00 -24.91 -20.76
N MET A 250 27.23 -26.17 -20.39
CA MET A 250 28.49 -26.86 -20.66
C MET A 250 28.53 -27.39 -22.11
N PRO A 251 29.72 -27.48 -22.75
CA PRO A 251 29.84 -27.90 -24.15
C PRO A 251 29.28 -29.29 -24.46
N ASP A 252 29.31 -30.20 -23.48
CA ASP A 252 28.87 -31.59 -23.61
C ASP A 252 27.37 -31.78 -23.33
N HIS A 253 26.64 -30.68 -23.06
CA HIS A 253 25.24 -30.71 -22.71
C HIS A 253 24.29 -30.69 -23.92
N ILE A 254 23.12 -31.29 -23.75
CA ILE A 254 22.08 -31.36 -24.77
C ILE A 254 21.25 -30.07 -24.69
N LYS A 255 21.59 -29.06 -25.49
CA LYS A 255 20.82 -27.80 -25.59
C LYS A 255 19.31 -28.00 -25.74
N ALA A 256 18.89 -29.06 -26.45
CA ALA A 256 17.48 -29.37 -26.61
C ALA A 256 16.77 -29.65 -25.27
N ASP A 257 17.46 -30.26 -24.31
CA ASP A 257 16.91 -30.52 -22.97
C ASP A 257 16.87 -29.22 -22.12
N GLU A 258 17.78 -28.26 -22.34
CA GLU A 258 17.74 -26.92 -21.71
C GLU A 258 16.53 -26.11 -22.19
N TYR A 259 16.30 -26.08 -23.51
CA TYR A 259 15.12 -25.45 -24.08
C TYR A 259 13.84 -26.13 -23.61
N ASN A 260 13.83 -27.47 -23.53
CA ASN A 260 12.69 -28.21 -23.00
C ASN A 260 12.44 -27.86 -21.53
N PHE A 261 13.51 -27.72 -20.73
CA PHE A 261 13.41 -27.28 -19.34
C PHE A 261 12.74 -25.92 -19.20
N ILE A 262 13.21 -24.93 -19.97
CA ILE A 262 12.62 -23.58 -19.94
C ILE A 262 11.15 -23.64 -20.33
N ASN A 263 10.78 -24.37 -21.39
CA ASN A 263 9.38 -24.50 -21.81
C ASN A 263 8.52 -25.14 -20.71
N CYS A 264 8.98 -26.23 -20.09
CA CYS A 264 8.27 -26.85 -18.98
C CYS A 264 8.14 -25.93 -17.76
N VAL A 265 9.12 -25.05 -17.50
CA VAL A 265 9.02 -24.01 -16.47
C VAL A 265 7.91 -23.01 -16.80
N TYR A 266 7.84 -22.50 -18.04
CA TYR A 266 6.76 -21.60 -18.46
C TYR A 266 5.38 -22.27 -18.34
N ASP A 267 5.23 -23.49 -18.85
CA ASP A 267 3.98 -24.25 -18.76
C ASP A 267 3.53 -24.44 -17.30
N LYS A 268 4.48 -24.71 -16.40
CA LYS A 268 4.20 -24.92 -14.97
C LYS A 268 3.85 -23.62 -14.26
N VAL A 269 4.47 -22.50 -14.63
CA VAL A 269 4.09 -21.16 -14.14
C VAL A 269 2.66 -20.83 -14.55
N ASP A 270 2.28 -21.10 -15.80
CA ASP A 270 0.92 -20.86 -16.29
C ASP A 270 -0.11 -21.76 -15.58
N GLU A 271 0.21 -23.05 -15.38
CA GLU A 271 -0.62 -23.99 -14.63
C GLU A 271 -0.86 -23.52 -13.19
N LEU A 272 0.22 -23.16 -12.47
CA LEU A 272 0.13 -22.74 -11.07
C LEU A 272 -0.50 -21.36 -10.91
N SER A 273 -0.27 -20.44 -11.85
CA SER A 273 -0.91 -19.12 -11.85
C SER A 273 -2.41 -19.22 -12.10
N GLY A 274 -2.85 -20.16 -12.96
CA GLY A 274 -4.26 -20.47 -13.16
C GLY A 274 -4.93 -21.12 -11.94
N ARG A 275 -4.18 -21.88 -11.13
CA ARG A 275 -4.67 -22.49 -9.89
C ARG A 275 -4.67 -21.55 -8.68
N GLY A 276 -3.69 -20.64 -8.57
CA GLY A 276 -3.58 -19.64 -7.50
C GLY A 276 -4.50 -18.42 -7.67
N MET A 277 -5.26 -18.35 -8.76
CA MET A 277 -6.28 -17.31 -9.03
C MET A 277 -7.72 -17.78 -8.81
N MET A 278 -7.95 -19.03 -8.44
CA MET A 278 -9.25 -19.56 -7.99
C MET A 278 -9.38 -19.47 -6.47
#